data_AF-A0A3C0AYD7-F1
#
_entry.id   AF-A0A3C0AYD7-F1
#
_cell.length_a   1.000
_cell.length_b   1.000
_cell.length_c   1.000
_cell.angle_alpha   90.00
_cell.angle_beta   90.00
_cell.angle_gamma   90.00
#
_symmetry.space_group_name_H-M   'P 1'
#
loop_
_entity.id
_entity.type
_entity.pdbx_description
1 polymer ?
#
loop_
_entity_poly.entity_id
_entity_poly.type
_entity_poly.pdbx_seq_one_letter_code
_entity_poly.pdbx_strand_id
1 'polypeptide(L)'
;MAELKEPTWSEAVEKAIIELGYIATLKQIYGVAPKHKKFAGLTPHKTINERVQRDENFVKLKAGLYGLKNHLDKLPDEYNPNIKKTEEEENIITHSYIQGMLIEIGNFNGFKTFSPDKNGLFVNKRLGKIITQSDIPKFTFENILQSSKYIDVIWFNERQFPNSIFEVENSTNFRNSLVKFVELQDFVTTMTLIAPKETSKIKKFNQEIEKSAFASIKNRVKFYDYDYIEKLYNHQIASQQFKSFF
;
A
#
# COMPACT_ATOMS: atom_id res chain seq x y z
N MET A 1 2.73 -40.21 -26.73
CA MET A 1 2.80 -39.33 -25.55
C MET A 1 2.63 -37.92 -26.06
N ALA A 2 1.55 -37.21 -25.69
CA ALA A 2 1.40 -35.81 -26.06
C ALA A 2 2.50 -35.01 -25.36
N GLU A 3 3.31 -34.26 -26.11
CA GLU A 3 4.24 -33.29 -25.52
C GLU A 3 3.43 -32.34 -24.64
N LEU A 4 3.75 -32.28 -23.35
CA LEU A 4 3.19 -31.30 -22.43
C LEU A 4 3.63 -29.92 -22.92
N LYS A 5 2.75 -29.25 -23.65
CA LYS A 5 2.95 -27.87 -24.13
C LYS A 5 3.29 -26.99 -22.93
N GLU A 6 4.40 -26.26 -23.04
CA GLU A 6 4.82 -25.35 -21.99
C GLU A 6 3.75 -24.27 -21.77
N PRO A 7 3.34 -23.99 -20.51
CA PRO A 7 2.31 -23.00 -20.26
C PRO A 7 2.73 -21.61 -20.71
N THR A 8 1.77 -20.81 -21.17
CA THR A 8 1.91 -19.38 -21.42
C THR A 8 2.07 -18.62 -20.10
N TRP A 9 2.48 -17.35 -20.18
CA TRP A 9 2.55 -16.50 -18.98
C TRP A 9 1.17 -16.22 -18.39
N SER A 10 0.11 -16.12 -19.22
CA SER A 10 -1.26 -15.99 -18.72
C SER A 10 -1.67 -17.22 -17.92
N GLU A 11 -1.42 -18.44 -18.42
CA GLU A 11 -1.71 -19.69 -17.71
C GLU A 11 -0.89 -19.82 -16.42
N ALA A 12 0.38 -19.40 -16.42
CA ALA A 12 1.23 -19.43 -15.24
C ALA A 12 0.76 -18.44 -14.15
N VAL A 13 0.32 -17.24 -14.56
CA VAL A 13 -0.25 -16.24 -13.65
C VAL A 13 -1.61 -16.69 -13.12
N GLU A 14 -2.46 -17.26 -13.96
CA GLU A 14 -3.75 -17.83 -13.54
C GLU A 14 -3.57 -18.93 -12.50
N LYS A 15 -2.67 -19.91 -12.75
CA LYS A 15 -2.32 -20.94 -11.77
C LYS A 15 -1.84 -20.34 -10.45
N ALA A 16 -1.00 -19.32 -10.52
CA ALA A 16 -0.52 -18.62 -9.32
C ALA A 16 -1.67 -17.98 -8.52
N ILE A 17 -2.60 -17.29 -9.19
CA ILE A 17 -3.76 -16.67 -8.52
C ILE A 17 -4.66 -17.75 -7.90
N ILE A 18 -4.88 -18.88 -8.57
CA ILE A 18 -5.65 -20.01 -8.02
C ILE A 18 -4.99 -20.55 -6.75
N GLU A 19 -3.68 -20.81 -6.78
CA GLU A 19 -2.91 -21.30 -5.62
C GLU A 19 -2.91 -20.33 -4.44
N LEU A 20 -3.01 -19.03 -4.72
CA LEU A 20 -3.08 -17.96 -3.72
C LEU A 20 -4.49 -17.72 -3.18
N GLY A 21 -5.48 -18.52 -3.62
CA GLY A 21 -6.86 -18.41 -3.16
C GLY A 21 -7.72 -17.46 -4.00
N TYR A 22 -7.51 -17.43 -5.31
CA TYR A 22 -8.27 -16.66 -6.30
C TYR A 22 -8.09 -15.13 -6.25
N ILE A 23 -7.27 -14.63 -5.34
CA ILE A 23 -6.93 -13.22 -5.18
C ILE A 23 -5.44 -13.08 -4.83
N ALA A 24 -4.72 -12.18 -5.50
CA ALA A 24 -3.30 -12.02 -5.28
C ALA A 24 -2.79 -10.61 -5.57
N THR A 25 -1.85 -10.14 -4.75
CA THR A 25 -1.05 -8.96 -5.07
C THR A 25 0.00 -9.29 -6.13
N LEU A 26 0.44 -8.27 -6.87
CA LEU A 26 1.53 -8.41 -7.85
C LEU A 26 2.80 -9.03 -7.24
N LYS A 27 3.10 -8.69 -5.98
CA LYS A 27 4.19 -9.31 -5.19
C LYS A 27 4.03 -10.82 -5.05
N GLN A 28 2.83 -11.28 -4.69
CA GLN A 28 2.58 -12.72 -4.53
C GLN A 28 2.65 -13.43 -5.88
N ILE A 29 2.09 -12.84 -6.94
CA ILE A 29 2.14 -13.40 -8.30
C ILE A 29 3.60 -13.53 -8.76
N TYR A 30 4.46 -12.53 -8.53
CA TYR A 30 5.88 -12.62 -8.85
C TYR A 30 6.61 -13.76 -8.12
N GLY A 31 6.19 -14.10 -6.90
CA GLY A 31 6.77 -15.21 -6.14
C GLY A 31 6.28 -16.60 -6.54
N VAL A 32 5.15 -16.70 -7.25
CA VAL A 32 4.49 -17.99 -7.55
C VAL A 32 4.47 -18.29 -9.05
N ALA A 33 4.10 -17.35 -9.92
CA ALA A 33 3.95 -17.58 -11.36
C ALA A 33 5.24 -18.11 -12.03
N PRO A 34 6.46 -17.65 -11.70
CA PRO A 34 7.68 -18.21 -12.27
C PRO A 34 7.95 -19.68 -11.94
N LYS A 35 7.28 -20.25 -10.91
CA LYS A 35 7.38 -21.69 -10.60
C LYS A 35 6.64 -22.55 -11.63
N HIS A 36 5.64 -21.96 -12.29
CA HIS A 36 4.76 -22.63 -13.25
C HIS A 36 5.26 -22.55 -14.69
N LYS A 37 6.27 -21.72 -14.97
CA LYS A 37 6.81 -21.53 -16.31
C LYS A 37 8.32 -21.36 -16.27
N LYS A 38 9.06 -22.22 -16.98
CA LYS A 38 10.50 -22.06 -17.17
C LYS A 38 10.77 -20.81 -18.02
N PHE A 39 11.83 -20.08 -17.72
CA PHE A 39 12.14 -18.85 -18.42
C PHE A 39 13.65 -18.69 -18.64
N ALA A 40 14.00 -18.06 -19.77
CA ALA A 40 15.39 -17.88 -20.21
C ALA A 40 15.82 -16.41 -20.37
N GLY A 41 14.94 -15.43 -20.12
CA GLY A 41 15.25 -13.99 -20.24
C GLY A 41 15.56 -13.30 -18.90
N LEU A 42 15.67 -11.97 -18.93
CA LEU A 42 16.11 -11.17 -17.79
C LEU A 42 14.98 -10.61 -16.89
N THR A 43 13.73 -10.51 -17.37
CA THR A 43 12.66 -9.81 -16.62
C THR A 43 11.26 -10.46 -16.72
N PRO A 44 11.03 -11.64 -16.08
CA PRO A 44 9.71 -12.27 -16.02
C PRO A 44 8.61 -11.36 -15.46
N HIS A 45 8.96 -10.49 -14.51
CA HIS A 45 8.06 -9.59 -13.81
C HIS A 45 7.41 -8.53 -14.73
N LYS A 46 8.14 -8.04 -15.75
CA LYS A 46 7.57 -7.10 -16.73
C LYS A 46 6.47 -7.79 -17.54
N THR A 47 6.74 -9.02 -17.96
CA THR A 47 5.75 -9.84 -18.67
C THR A 47 4.56 -10.15 -17.77
N ILE A 48 4.77 -10.58 -16.52
CA ILE A 48 3.67 -10.82 -15.57
C ILE A 48 2.83 -9.55 -15.38
N ASN A 49 3.46 -8.40 -15.15
CA ASN A 49 2.75 -7.12 -14.95
C ASN A 49 1.94 -6.73 -16.19
N GLU A 50 2.51 -6.90 -17.38
CA GLU A 50 1.80 -6.67 -18.63
C GLU A 50 0.58 -7.60 -18.74
N ARG A 51 0.74 -8.89 -18.43
CA ARG A 51 -0.33 -9.88 -18.56
C ARG A 51 -1.51 -9.57 -17.65
N VAL A 52 -1.28 -9.33 -16.37
CA VAL A 52 -2.36 -8.98 -15.43
C VAL A 52 -3.10 -7.67 -15.79
N GLN A 53 -2.49 -6.81 -16.62
CA GLN A 53 -3.10 -5.56 -17.07
C GLN A 53 -3.82 -5.67 -18.42
N ARG A 54 -3.34 -6.51 -19.34
CA ARG A 54 -3.81 -6.55 -20.73
C ARG A 54 -4.68 -7.76 -21.07
N ASP A 55 -4.51 -8.86 -20.34
CA ASP A 55 -5.27 -10.07 -20.59
C ASP A 55 -6.62 -9.99 -19.87
N GLU A 56 -7.70 -10.20 -20.63
CA GLU A 56 -9.07 -10.07 -20.15
C GLU A 56 -9.47 -11.13 -19.11
N ASN A 57 -8.68 -12.19 -18.93
CA ASN A 57 -8.93 -13.18 -17.88
C ASN A 57 -8.68 -12.61 -16.48
N PHE A 58 -7.90 -11.53 -16.35
CA PHE A 58 -7.59 -10.91 -15.07
C PHE A 58 -8.45 -9.67 -14.81
N VAL A 59 -8.87 -9.50 -13.56
CA VAL A 59 -9.59 -8.32 -13.10
C VAL A 59 -8.74 -7.61 -12.07
N LYS A 60 -8.49 -6.31 -12.27
CA LYS A 60 -7.86 -5.45 -11.27
C LYS A 60 -8.92 -5.09 -10.22
N LEU A 61 -8.76 -5.61 -9.00
CA LEU A 61 -9.70 -5.39 -7.89
C LEU A 61 -9.35 -4.13 -7.10
N LYS A 62 -8.06 -3.92 -6.85
CA LYS A 62 -7.47 -2.72 -6.23
C LYS A 62 -6.10 -2.47 -6.87
N ALA A 63 -5.45 -1.39 -6.45
CA ALA A 63 -4.09 -1.06 -6.82
C ALA A 63 -3.12 -2.26 -6.62
N GLY A 64 -2.58 -2.82 -7.72
CA GLY A 64 -1.72 -4.01 -7.67
C GLY A 64 -2.36 -5.31 -7.14
N LEU A 65 -3.69 -5.38 -7.03
CA LEU A 65 -4.45 -6.56 -6.55
C LEU A 65 -5.31 -7.11 -7.69
N TYR A 66 -5.16 -8.41 -7.94
CA TYR A 66 -5.79 -9.07 -9.09
C TYR A 66 -6.57 -10.31 -8.68
N GLY A 67 -7.66 -10.55 -9.40
CA GLY A 67 -8.43 -11.79 -9.38
C GLY A 67 -8.68 -12.31 -10.79
N LEU A 68 -9.49 -13.36 -10.91
CA LEU A 68 -9.85 -13.98 -12.19
C LEU A 68 -11.29 -13.63 -12.58
N LYS A 69 -11.50 -13.20 -13.83
CA LYS A 69 -12.81 -12.77 -14.35
C LYS A 69 -13.87 -13.85 -14.26
N ASN A 70 -13.50 -15.11 -14.48
CA ASN A 70 -14.42 -16.25 -14.43
C ASN A 70 -14.56 -16.88 -13.03
N HIS A 71 -13.97 -16.29 -11.99
CA HIS A 71 -14.02 -16.80 -10.60
C HIS A 71 -14.32 -15.70 -9.58
N LEU A 72 -15.11 -14.69 -9.97
CA LEU A 72 -15.48 -13.59 -9.07
C LEU A 72 -16.31 -14.09 -7.88
N ASP A 73 -17.03 -15.21 -8.02
CA ASP A 73 -17.76 -15.91 -6.96
C ASP A 73 -16.86 -16.45 -5.84
N LYS A 74 -15.55 -16.61 -6.09
CA LYS A 74 -14.58 -17.11 -5.11
C LYS A 74 -13.81 -15.99 -4.40
N LEU A 75 -14.05 -14.73 -4.75
CA LEU A 75 -13.39 -13.59 -4.11
C LEU A 75 -13.99 -13.34 -2.73
N PRO A 76 -13.18 -12.89 -1.75
CA PRO A 76 -13.69 -12.34 -0.50
C PRO A 76 -14.65 -11.17 -0.77
N ASP A 77 -15.67 -11.02 0.07
CA ASP A 77 -16.73 -10.04 -0.16
C ASP A 77 -16.20 -8.61 -0.27
N GLU A 78 -15.16 -8.30 0.50
CA GLU A 78 -14.47 -7.00 0.54
C GLU A 78 -13.82 -6.61 -0.78
N TYR A 79 -13.50 -7.58 -1.63
CA TYR A 79 -12.88 -7.34 -2.94
C TYR A 79 -13.74 -7.81 -4.11
N ASN A 80 -14.89 -8.41 -3.84
CA ASN A 80 -15.79 -8.90 -4.86
C ASN A 80 -16.55 -7.72 -5.53
N PRO A 81 -16.40 -7.50 -6.85
CA PRO A 81 -17.09 -6.41 -7.55
C PRO A 81 -18.60 -6.65 -7.71
N ASN A 82 -19.06 -7.90 -7.56
CA ASN A 82 -20.49 -8.23 -7.63
C ASN A 82 -21.25 -7.91 -6.34
N ILE A 83 -20.51 -7.61 -5.25
CA ILE A 83 -21.10 -7.25 -3.96
C ILE A 83 -21.11 -5.75 -3.82
N LYS A 84 -22.32 -5.19 -3.75
CA LYS A 84 -22.53 -3.76 -3.55
C LYS A 84 -22.08 -3.35 -2.16
N LYS A 85 -21.17 -2.38 -2.10
CA LYS A 85 -20.66 -1.79 -0.87
C LYS A 85 -21.22 -0.38 -0.72
N THR A 86 -21.42 0.04 0.52
CA THR A 86 -21.62 1.44 0.86
C THR A 86 -20.33 2.23 0.63
N GLU A 87 -20.45 3.56 0.49
CA GLU A 87 -19.29 4.44 0.38
C GLU A 87 -18.37 4.34 1.62
N GLU A 88 -18.95 4.15 2.81
CA GLU A 88 -18.21 3.99 4.06
C GLU A 88 -17.38 2.71 4.08
N GLU A 89 -17.96 1.58 3.70
CA GLU A 89 -17.24 0.31 3.58
C GLU A 89 -16.09 0.40 2.58
N GLU A 90 -16.34 1.00 1.41
CA GLU A 90 -15.32 1.18 0.37
C GLU A 90 -14.17 2.08 0.84
N ASN A 91 -14.49 3.11 1.63
CA ASN A 91 -13.51 3.99 2.25
C ASN A 91 -12.66 3.25 3.28
N ILE A 92 -13.27 2.44 4.16
CA ILE A 92 -12.55 1.64 5.17
C ILE A 92 -11.61 0.65 4.49
N ILE A 93 -12.11 -0.10 3.49
CA ILE A 93 -11.31 -1.08 2.74
C ILE A 93 -10.13 -0.38 2.04
N THR A 94 -10.39 0.74 1.39
CA THR A 94 -9.33 1.50 0.68
C THR A 94 -8.32 2.07 1.66
N HIS A 95 -8.76 2.61 2.80
CA HIS A 95 -7.90 3.17 3.83
C HIS A 95 -6.89 2.13 4.34
N SER A 96 -7.37 0.99 4.82
CA SER A 96 -6.49 -0.09 5.30
C SER A 96 -5.62 -0.66 4.17
N TYR A 97 -6.12 -0.69 2.92
CA TYR A 97 -5.35 -1.16 1.77
C TYR A 97 -4.15 -0.23 1.45
N ILE A 98 -4.36 1.09 1.45
CA ILE A 98 -3.29 2.07 1.27
C ILE A 98 -2.28 2.00 2.43
N GLN A 99 -2.75 1.91 3.67
CA GLN A 99 -1.88 1.72 4.83
C GLN A 99 -1.00 0.46 4.70
N GLY A 100 -1.58 -0.65 4.24
CA GLY A 100 -0.85 -1.89 3.97
C GLY A 100 0.27 -1.73 2.93
N MET A 101 0.01 -1.00 1.84
CA MET A 101 1.06 -0.67 0.86
C MET A 101 2.17 0.17 1.47
N LEU A 102 1.84 1.20 2.25
CA LEU A 102 2.82 2.06 2.93
C LEU A 102 3.68 1.27 3.93
N ILE A 103 3.08 0.33 4.67
CA ILE A 103 3.80 -0.56 5.59
C ILE A 103 4.77 -1.45 4.82
N GLU A 104 4.31 -2.09 3.73
CA GLU A 104 5.20 -2.94 2.94
C GLU A 104 6.34 -2.14 2.29
N ILE A 105 6.09 -0.92 1.77
CA ILE A 105 7.13 -0.03 1.24
C ILE A 105 8.16 0.29 2.33
N GLY A 106 7.72 0.65 3.54
CA GLY A 106 8.62 0.92 4.67
C GLY A 106 9.50 -0.29 4.99
N ASN A 107 8.89 -1.48 5.08
CA ASN A 107 9.60 -2.74 5.32
C ASN A 107 10.62 -3.05 4.20
N PHE A 108 10.27 -2.83 2.93
CA PHE A 108 11.18 -3.03 1.78
C PHE A 108 12.42 -2.14 1.80
N ASN A 109 12.28 -0.97 2.42
CA ASN A 109 13.33 0.03 2.59
C ASN A 109 14.10 -0.13 3.91
N GLY A 110 13.82 -1.17 4.69
CA GLY A 110 14.53 -1.46 5.94
C GLY A 110 14.08 -0.63 7.15
N PHE A 111 12.98 0.12 7.04
CA PHE A 111 12.41 0.83 8.18
C PHE A 111 11.62 -0.11 9.08
N LYS A 112 11.55 0.24 10.37
CA LYS A 112 10.57 -0.35 11.27
C LYS A 112 9.23 0.36 11.09
N THR A 113 8.15 -0.38 10.90
CA THR A 113 6.84 0.19 10.53
C THR A 113 5.83 -0.02 11.63
N PHE A 114 5.05 1.03 11.92
CA PHE A 114 3.98 1.05 12.91
C PHE A 114 2.68 1.54 12.28
N SER A 115 1.56 1.01 12.76
CA SER A 115 0.22 1.52 12.50
C SER A 115 -0.69 1.21 13.70
N PRO A 116 -1.56 2.15 14.12
CA PRO A 116 -2.55 1.88 15.16
C PRO A 116 -3.69 0.98 14.68
N ASP A 117 -4.01 0.97 13.38
CA ASP A 117 -5.09 0.14 12.80
C ASP A 117 -4.63 -1.33 12.64
N LYS A 118 -4.37 -2.00 13.77
CA LYS A 118 -3.87 -3.38 13.76
C LYS A 118 -4.86 -4.39 13.15
N ASN A 119 -6.15 -4.04 13.07
CA ASN A 119 -7.20 -4.91 12.57
C ASN A 119 -7.56 -4.68 11.11
N GLY A 120 -7.18 -3.53 10.54
CA GLY A 120 -7.33 -3.24 9.11
C GLY A 120 -6.81 -4.37 8.24
N LEU A 121 -7.50 -4.60 7.11
CA LEU A 121 -7.18 -5.69 6.19
C LEU A 121 -6.36 -5.17 5.01
N PHE A 122 -5.25 -5.85 4.74
CA PHE A 122 -4.48 -5.76 3.52
C PHE A 122 -4.56 -7.12 2.80
N VAL A 123 -5.51 -7.24 1.88
CA VAL A 123 -5.89 -8.49 1.22
C VAL A 123 -6.38 -9.50 2.26
N ASN A 124 -5.58 -10.51 2.60
CA ASN A 124 -5.92 -11.56 3.56
C ASN A 124 -5.12 -11.45 4.87
N LYS A 125 -4.38 -10.36 5.09
CA LYS A 125 -3.57 -10.13 6.29
C LYS A 125 -4.05 -8.90 7.03
N ARG A 126 -4.12 -9.00 8.36
CA ARG A 126 -4.29 -7.83 9.22
C ARG A 126 -3.02 -6.98 9.20
N LEU A 127 -3.15 -5.65 9.26
CA LEU A 127 -1.98 -4.75 9.30
C LEU A 127 -1.07 -5.07 10.50
N GLY A 128 -1.64 -5.44 11.64
CA GLY A 128 -0.89 -5.88 12.82
C GLY A 128 0.01 -7.10 12.60
N LYS A 129 -0.16 -7.86 11.50
CA LYS A 129 0.69 -8.99 11.12
C LYS A 129 1.81 -8.62 10.14
N ILE A 130 1.78 -7.43 9.56
CA ILE A 130 2.79 -6.96 8.60
C ILE A 130 3.61 -5.77 9.11
N ILE A 131 3.16 -5.07 10.14
CA ILE A 131 3.98 -4.09 10.87
C ILE A 131 5.18 -4.78 11.53
N THR A 132 6.30 -4.07 11.62
CA THR A 132 7.53 -4.55 12.28
C THR A 132 7.80 -3.87 13.62
N GLN A 133 6.97 -2.90 14.00
CA GLN A 133 6.99 -2.20 15.28
C GLN A 133 5.56 -2.19 15.85
N SER A 134 5.33 -2.90 16.95
CA SER A 134 4.00 -3.02 17.58
C SER A 134 3.61 -1.79 18.41
N ASP A 135 4.60 -1.07 18.91
CA ASP A 135 4.46 0.00 19.89
C ASP A 135 5.34 1.20 19.53
N ILE A 136 4.86 2.41 19.78
CA ILE A 136 5.63 3.63 19.55
C ILE A 136 6.87 3.66 20.48
N PRO A 137 8.10 3.85 19.94
CA PRO A 137 9.30 4.10 20.74
C PRO A 137 9.18 5.38 21.56
N LYS A 138 9.86 5.43 22.71
CA LYS A 138 9.92 6.64 23.56
C LYS A 138 10.94 7.65 23.02
N PHE A 139 10.72 8.16 21.82
CA PHE A 139 11.64 9.09 21.14
C PHE A 139 11.52 10.56 21.59
N THR A 140 10.53 10.87 22.44
CA THR A 140 10.22 12.25 22.88
C THR A 140 9.34 12.26 24.14
N PHE A 141 8.84 13.45 24.53
CA PHE A 141 7.93 13.67 25.64
C PHE A 141 6.55 13.01 25.45
N GLU A 142 5.92 12.65 26.57
CA GLU A 142 4.70 11.84 26.57
C GLU A 142 3.54 12.49 25.78
N ASN A 143 3.36 13.80 25.85
CA ASN A 143 2.30 14.50 25.11
C ASN A 143 2.45 14.34 23.58
N ILE A 144 3.68 14.42 23.06
CA ILE A 144 3.95 14.24 21.64
C ILE A 144 3.80 12.75 21.25
N LEU A 145 4.23 11.83 22.12
CA LEU A 145 4.03 10.39 21.91
C LEU A 145 2.54 10.04 21.83
N GLN A 146 1.69 10.64 22.67
CA GLN A 146 0.25 10.39 22.67
C GLN A 146 -0.41 10.85 21.37
N SER A 147 0.01 12.00 20.82
CA SER A 147 -0.46 12.42 19.48
C SER A 147 0.03 11.48 18.38
N SER A 148 1.32 11.11 18.42
CA SER A 148 1.96 10.27 17.40
C SER A 148 1.33 8.88 17.29
N LYS A 149 0.77 8.32 18.38
CA LYS A 149 0.12 7.00 18.37
C LYS A 149 -1.07 6.91 17.40
N TYR A 150 -1.67 8.03 17.05
CA TYR A 150 -2.83 8.09 16.16
C TYR A 150 -2.46 8.40 14.71
N ILE A 151 -1.17 8.43 14.37
CA ILE A 151 -0.73 8.57 12.98
C ILE A 151 -0.90 7.22 12.27
N ASP A 152 -1.56 7.23 11.12
CA ASP A 152 -1.96 6.03 10.38
C ASP A 152 -0.80 5.07 10.09
N VAL A 153 0.32 5.60 9.60
CA VAL A 153 1.56 4.82 9.39
C VAL A 153 2.78 5.64 9.76
N ILE A 154 3.70 5.04 10.51
CA ILE A 154 5.00 5.62 10.84
C ILE A 154 6.11 4.67 10.41
N TRP A 155 7.15 5.23 9.79
CA TRP A 155 8.41 4.54 9.55
C TRP A 155 9.46 5.08 10.52
N PHE A 156 10.03 4.20 11.33
CA PHE A 156 11.13 4.50 12.23
C PHE A 156 12.46 4.07 11.61
N ASN A 157 13.48 4.91 11.80
CA ASN A 157 14.85 4.57 11.45
C ASN A 157 15.49 3.61 12.48
N GLU A 158 16.74 3.21 12.23
CA GLU A 158 17.49 2.30 13.11
C GLU A 158 17.63 2.81 14.54
N ARG A 159 17.66 4.13 14.73
CA ARG A 159 17.71 4.81 16.04
C ARG A 159 16.33 5.01 16.68
N GLN A 160 15.28 4.43 16.10
CA GLN A 160 13.90 4.49 16.58
C GLN A 160 13.24 5.89 16.53
N PHE A 161 13.80 6.82 15.76
CA PHE A 161 13.17 8.12 15.49
C PHE A 161 12.24 8.05 14.27
N PRO A 162 11.13 8.82 14.26
CA PRO A 162 10.21 8.85 13.13
C PRO A 162 10.91 9.45 11.91
N ASN A 163 11.20 8.62 10.92
CA ASN A 163 11.78 9.05 9.65
C ASN A 163 10.69 9.63 8.72
N SER A 164 9.57 8.92 8.61
CA SER A 164 8.45 9.30 7.75
C SER A 164 7.12 9.01 8.45
N ILE A 165 6.16 9.91 8.29
CA ILE A 165 4.80 9.79 8.82
C ILE A 165 3.79 10.01 7.71
N PHE A 166 2.71 9.23 7.75
CA PHE A 166 1.69 9.19 6.71
C PHE A 166 0.29 9.25 7.33
N GLU A 167 -0.58 10.02 6.70
CA GLU A 167 -2.02 10.08 7.00
C GLU A 167 -2.81 9.82 5.72
N VAL A 168 -3.80 8.94 5.79
CA VAL A 168 -4.63 8.50 4.66
C VAL A 168 -6.04 9.07 4.80
N GLU A 169 -6.36 10.12 4.06
CA GLU A 169 -7.58 10.90 4.25
C GLU A 169 -8.63 10.61 3.15
N ASN A 170 -9.70 9.88 3.50
CA ASN A 170 -10.85 9.68 2.61
C ASN A 170 -11.86 10.84 2.71
N SER A 171 -12.17 11.32 3.92
CA SER A 171 -13.35 12.16 4.21
C SER A 171 -13.08 13.66 4.34
N THR A 172 -11.85 14.12 4.03
CA THR A 172 -11.42 15.54 3.92
C THR A 172 -11.01 16.26 5.19
N ASN A 173 -10.71 15.57 6.30
CA ASN A 173 -10.32 16.25 7.53
C ASN A 173 -8.80 16.49 7.63
N PHE A 174 -8.24 17.19 6.64
CA PHE A 174 -6.81 17.48 6.60
C PHE A 174 -6.30 18.24 7.82
N ARG A 175 -7.16 19.04 8.47
CA ARG A 175 -6.79 19.78 9.68
C ARG A 175 -6.32 18.85 10.80
N ASN A 176 -7.04 17.77 11.06
CA ASN A 176 -6.69 16.82 12.12
C ASN A 176 -5.32 16.18 11.86
N SER A 177 -5.09 15.74 10.63
CA SER A 177 -3.80 15.21 10.21
C SER A 177 -2.66 16.22 10.35
N LEU A 178 -2.88 17.48 9.93
CA LEU A 178 -1.87 18.54 10.03
C LEU A 178 -1.54 18.89 11.48
N VAL A 179 -2.52 18.86 12.39
CA VAL A 179 -2.27 19.06 13.83
C VAL A 179 -1.33 17.98 14.37
N LYS A 180 -1.53 16.70 14.02
CA LYS A 180 -0.61 15.62 14.40
C LYS A 180 0.81 15.86 13.86
N PHE A 181 0.92 16.42 12.66
CA PHE A 181 2.22 16.74 12.05
C PHE A 181 2.94 17.90 12.76
N VAL A 182 2.22 18.91 13.23
CA VAL A 182 2.81 20.03 13.99
C VAL A 182 3.47 19.55 15.29
N GLU A 183 2.91 18.54 15.97
CA GLU A 183 3.52 17.93 17.15
C GLU A 183 4.93 17.34 16.88
N LEU A 184 5.24 17.07 15.61
CA LEU A 184 6.53 16.54 15.15
C LEU A 184 7.36 17.57 14.36
N GLN A 185 7.04 18.87 14.46
CA GLN A 185 7.75 19.94 13.74
C GLN A 185 9.25 19.99 14.07
N ASP A 186 9.65 19.65 15.29
CA ASP A 186 11.05 19.71 15.74
C ASP A 186 11.88 18.48 15.31
N PHE A 187 11.25 17.48 14.70
CA PHE A 187 11.93 16.29 14.17
C PHE A 187 12.27 16.45 12.70
N VAL A 188 13.37 15.82 12.26
CA VAL A 188 13.69 15.67 10.83
C VAL A 188 12.88 14.50 10.27
N THR A 189 11.60 14.76 10.02
CA THR A 189 10.61 13.76 9.57
C THR A 189 9.94 14.22 8.28
N THR A 190 9.79 13.29 7.32
CA THR A 190 8.98 13.49 6.12
C THR A 190 7.50 13.35 6.48
N MET A 191 6.71 14.37 6.15
CA MET A 191 5.28 14.43 6.48
C MET A 191 4.48 14.29 5.20
N THR A 192 3.61 13.28 5.10
CA THR A 192 2.89 12.99 3.86
C THR A 192 1.41 12.75 4.11
N LEU A 193 0.57 13.49 3.38
CA LEU A 193 -0.85 13.23 3.26
C LEU A 193 -1.13 12.46 1.97
N ILE A 194 -1.99 11.44 2.09
CA ILE A 194 -2.47 10.67 0.96
C ILE A 194 -3.99 10.73 0.90
N ALA A 195 -4.56 11.07 -0.24
CA ALA A 195 -6.02 11.11 -0.43
C ALA A 195 -6.42 10.69 -1.86
N PRO A 196 -7.71 10.46 -2.15
CA PRO A 196 -8.17 10.21 -3.51
C PRO A 196 -7.79 11.35 -4.47
N LYS A 197 -7.60 11.00 -5.75
CA LYS A 197 -7.25 11.95 -6.81
C LYS A 197 -8.44 12.81 -7.24
N GLU A 198 -8.82 13.73 -6.38
CA GLU A 198 -9.91 14.67 -6.60
C GLU A 198 -9.43 16.11 -6.46
N THR A 199 -9.74 16.94 -7.46
CA THR A 199 -9.38 18.37 -7.46
C THR A 199 -9.90 19.10 -6.22
N SER A 200 -11.07 18.71 -5.71
CA SER A 200 -11.67 19.25 -4.48
C SER A 200 -10.77 19.01 -3.25
N LYS A 201 -10.16 17.83 -3.14
CA LYS A 201 -9.26 17.44 -2.02
C LYS A 201 -7.97 18.24 -2.06
N ILE A 202 -7.37 18.38 -3.24
CA ILE A 202 -6.15 19.17 -3.43
C ILE A 202 -6.39 20.63 -3.05
N LYS A 203 -7.52 21.22 -3.50
CA LYS A 203 -7.89 22.60 -3.13
C LYS A 203 -8.07 22.76 -1.62
N LYS A 204 -8.79 21.83 -0.98
CA LYS A 204 -8.99 21.83 0.48
C LYS A 204 -7.67 21.70 1.25
N PHE A 205 -6.78 20.79 0.82
CA PHE A 205 -5.45 20.65 1.41
C PHE A 205 -4.65 21.96 1.31
N ASN A 206 -4.58 22.54 0.10
CA ASN A 206 -3.86 23.80 -0.12
C ASN A 206 -4.45 24.94 0.72
N GLN A 207 -5.77 25.02 0.88
CA GLN A 207 -6.38 26.03 1.75
C GLN A 207 -6.06 25.81 3.23
N GLU A 208 -6.02 24.56 3.69
CA GLU A 208 -5.75 24.26 5.10
C GLU A 208 -4.28 24.51 5.45
N ILE A 209 -3.32 24.02 4.65
CA ILE A 209 -1.88 24.13 4.92
C ILE A 209 -1.36 25.57 4.90
N GLU A 210 -2.06 26.47 4.20
CA GLU A 210 -1.73 27.91 4.14
C GLU A 210 -2.08 28.68 5.42
N LYS A 211 -2.85 28.08 6.33
CA LYS A 211 -3.21 28.72 7.59
C LYS A 211 -1.97 28.89 8.48
N SER A 212 -1.92 30.00 9.22
CA SER A 212 -0.79 30.36 10.11
C SER A 212 -0.46 29.28 11.14
N ALA A 213 -1.46 28.52 11.59
CA ALA A 213 -1.30 27.39 12.51
C ALA A 213 -0.35 26.29 11.99
N PHE A 214 -0.11 26.20 10.68
CA PHE A 214 0.73 25.19 10.05
C PHE A 214 2.00 25.78 9.39
N ALA A 215 2.30 27.05 9.67
CA ALA A 215 3.44 27.75 9.06
C ALA A 215 4.79 27.03 9.25
N SER A 216 4.98 26.36 10.39
CA SER A 216 6.22 25.62 10.70
C SER A 216 6.42 24.35 9.87
N ILE A 217 5.34 23.76 9.35
CA ILE A 217 5.38 22.50 8.59
C ILE A 217 4.99 22.66 7.12
N LYS A 218 4.43 23.81 6.72
CA LYS A 218 3.88 24.06 5.37
C LYS A 218 4.77 23.58 4.23
N ASN A 219 6.07 23.90 4.28
CA ASN A 219 7.02 23.56 3.21
C ASN A 219 7.56 22.12 3.29
N ARG A 220 7.13 21.35 4.29
CA ARG A 220 7.60 19.98 4.58
C ARG A 220 6.53 18.93 4.32
N VAL A 221 5.25 19.33 4.33
CA VAL A 221 4.13 18.42 4.08
C VAL A 221 3.99 18.17 2.58
N LYS A 222 4.00 16.89 2.21
CA LYS A 222 3.75 16.42 0.85
C LYS A 222 2.31 15.92 0.73
N PHE A 223 1.74 16.04 -0.46
CA PHE A 223 0.43 15.50 -0.78
C PHE A 223 0.56 14.57 -2.00
N TYR A 224 0.09 13.34 -1.87
CA TYR A 224 0.07 12.35 -2.95
C TYR A 224 -1.32 11.72 -3.08
N ASP A 225 -1.60 11.17 -4.26
CA ASP A 225 -2.82 10.41 -4.50
C ASP A 225 -2.59 8.89 -4.38
N TYR A 226 -3.68 8.12 -4.37
CA TYR A 226 -3.63 6.66 -4.31
C TYR A 226 -2.91 6.04 -5.51
N ASP A 227 -3.05 6.62 -6.71
CA ASP A 227 -2.35 6.15 -7.90
C ASP A 227 -0.83 6.28 -7.75
N TYR A 228 -0.35 7.33 -7.09
CA TYR A 228 1.07 7.52 -6.81
C TYR A 228 1.58 6.47 -5.84
N ILE A 229 0.84 6.17 -4.76
CA ILE A 229 1.22 5.11 -3.82
C ILE A 229 1.23 3.74 -4.50
N GLU A 230 0.25 3.45 -5.36
CA GLU A 230 0.23 2.22 -6.16
C GLU A 230 1.50 2.09 -7.02
N LYS A 231 1.84 3.15 -7.76
CA LYS A 231 3.03 3.15 -8.62
C LYS A 231 4.31 2.95 -7.83
N LEU A 232 4.43 3.61 -6.68
CA LEU A 232 5.56 3.47 -5.78
C LEU A 232 5.68 2.03 -5.25
N TYR A 233 4.56 1.45 -4.80
CA TYR A 233 4.52 0.07 -4.31
C TYR A 233 4.91 -0.95 -5.39
N ASN A 234 4.34 -0.83 -6.59
CA ASN A 234 4.66 -1.69 -7.72
C ASN A 234 6.14 -1.59 -8.13
N HIS A 235 6.70 -0.37 -8.11
CA HIS A 235 8.12 -0.16 -8.38
C HIS A 235 9.01 -0.82 -7.32
N GLN A 236 8.66 -0.69 -6.04
CA GLN A 236 9.38 -1.32 -4.93
C GLN A 236 9.35 -2.84 -5.05
N ILE A 237 8.20 -3.44 -5.34
CA ILE A 237 8.07 -4.89 -5.56
C ILE A 237 8.99 -5.35 -6.69
N ALA A 238 8.99 -4.64 -7.83
CA ALA A 238 9.85 -4.96 -8.96
C ALA A 238 11.34 -4.84 -8.58
N SER A 239 11.71 -3.80 -7.83
CA SER A 239 13.09 -3.57 -7.35
C SER A 239 13.59 -4.69 -6.43
N GLN A 240 12.76 -5.19 -5.50
CA GLN A 240 13.16 -6.29 -4.60
C GLN A 240 13.59 -7.56 -5.35
N GLN A 241 13.08 -7.80 -6.56
CA GLN A 241 13.50 -8.95 -7.36
C GLN A 241 14.96 -8.84 -7.83
N PHE A 242 15.46 -7.61 -8.05
CA PHE A 242 16.84 -7.35 -8.43
C PHE A 242 17.81 -7.34 -7.25
N LYS A 243 17.33 -7.27 -6.00
CA LYS A 243 18.21 -7.38 -4.82
C LYS A 243 18.83 -8.78 -4.69
N SER A 244 18.29 -9.80 -5.37
CA SER A 244 18.92 -11.13 -5.44
C SER A 244 20.17 -11.19 -6.34
N PHE A 245 20.45 -10.11 -7.10
CA PHE A 245 21.58 -10.01 -8.03
C PHE A 245 22.83 -9.33 -7.43
N PHE A 246 22.72 -8.75 -6.23
CA PHE A 246 23.81 -8.09 -5.50
C PHE A 246 23.96 -8.72 -4.12
#